data_AF-A0A841UMI8-F1
#
_entry.id   AF-A0A841UMI8-F1
#
_cell.length_a   1.000
_cell.length_b   1.000
_cell.length_c   1.000
_cell.angle_alpha   90.00
_cell.angle_beta   90.00
_cell.angle_gamma   90.00
#
_symmetry.space_group_name_H-M   'P 1'
#
loop_
_entity.id
_entity.type
_entity.pdbx_description
1 polymer ?
#
loop_
_entity_poly.entity_id
_entity_poly.type
_entity_poly.pdbx_seq_one_letter_code
_entity_poly.pdbx_strand_id
1 'polypeptide(L)'
;LATLVLSGFDPLVSVSQAYYISSLTESAQVFAKIIRGHWKIENQLHWVKDVIFEEDKSEISDFQAASNWSILTTIGLNLFRGLGFLSITEGQRWLAERWEKLIVLST
;
A
#
# COMPACT_ATOMS: atom_id res chain seq x y z
N LEU A 1 -33.89 -37.02 3.51
CA LEU A 1 -33.03 -37.54 4.60
C LEU A 1 -31.81 -38.21 3.98
N ALA A 2 -30.68 -37.51 3.96
CA ALA A 2 -29.32 -38.08 3.93
C ALA A 2 -28.34 -36.92 4.13
N THR A 3 -28.09 -36.59 5.38
CA THR A 3 -27.04 -35.67 5.80
C THR A 3 -25.71 -36.44 5.75
N LEU A 4 -24.79 -36.04 4.88
CA LEU A 4 -23.40 -36.48 4.91
C LEU A 4 -22.55 -35.31 5.43
N VAL A 5 -22.48 -35.19 6.75
CA VAL A 5 -21.46 -34.39 7.43
C VAL A 5 -20.24 -35.28 7.54
N LEU A 6 -19.13 -34.97 6.86
CA LEU A 6 -17.76 -35.27 7.32
C LEU A 6 -16.72 -34.51 6.47
N SER A 7 -16.29 -33.33 6.94
CA SER A 7 -14.87 -32.98 7.17
C SER A 7 -14.73 -31.52 7.60
N GLY A 8 -14.50 -31.29 8.90
CA GLY A 8 -13.80 -30.11 9.43
C GLY A 8 -14.38 -28.73 9.13
N PHE A 9 -15.46 -28.34 9.81
CA PHE A 9 -15.65 -26.91 10.10
C PHE A 9 -14.74 -26.56 11.27
N ASP A 10 -13.58 -25.98 10.98
CA ASP A 10 -12.76 -25.33 12.01
C ASP A 10 -13.35 -23.91 12.23
N PRO A 11 -14.01 -23.65 13.38
CA PRO A 11 -14.63 -22.35 13.65
C PRO A 11 -13.61 -21.19 13.73
N LEU A 12 -12.32 -21.48 13.75
CA LEU A 12 -11.25 -20.49 13.72
C LEU A 12 -10.77 -20.14 12.31
N VAL A 13 -11.16 -20.92 11.29
CA VAL A 13 -10.74 -20.70 9.90
C VAL A 13 -11.91 -20.09 9.12
N SER A 14 -11.83 -18.79 8.85
CA SER A 14 -12.74 -18.15 7.91
C SER A 14 -12.24 -18.38 6.48
N VAL A 15 -13.13 -18.89 5.62
CA VAL A 15 -12.86 -19.01 4.18
C VAL A 15 -13.55 -17.83 3.51
N SER A 16 -12.78 -17.01 2.80
CA SER A 16 -13.32 -15.95 1.94
C SER A 16 -13.15 -16.33 0.47
N GLN A 17 -14.15 -16.00 -0.34
CA GLN A 17 -14.13 -16.21 -1.79
C GLN A 17 -14.32 -14.86 -2.49
N ALA A 18 -13.44 -14.57 -3.43
CA ALA A 18 -13.47 -13.35 -4.24
C ALA A 18 -13.48 -13.72 -5.72
N TYR A 19 -14.25 -12.97 -6.50
CA TYR A 19 -14.38 -13.13 -7.95
C TYR A 19 -13.68 -11.96 -8.64
N TYR A 20 -12.91 -12.25 -9.68
CA TYR A 20 -12.13 -11.26 -10.42
C TYR A 20 -12.49 -11.32 -11.89
N ILE A 21 -12.54 -10.15 -12.54
CA ILE A 21 -12.78 -9.99 -13.97
C ILE A 21 -11.53 -9.35 -14.57
N SER A 22 -11.03 -9.92 -15.66
CA SER A 22 -9.86 -9.38 -16.37
C SER A 22 -9.97 -9.67 -17.86
N SER A 23 -9.44 -8.76 -18.68
CA SER A 23 -9.22 -8.97 -20.12
C SER A 23 -7.94 -9.75 -20.41
N LEU A 24 -7.12 -10.03 -19.40
CA LEU A 24 -5.89 -10.80 -19.54
C LEU A 24 -6.22 -12.30 -19.72
N THR A 25 -5.63 -12.95 -20.71
CA THR A 25 -5.84 -14.39 -20.95
C THR A 25 -4.67 -15.17 -20.38
N GLU A 26 -4.73 -15.49 -19.09
CA GLU A 26 -3.67 -16.19 -18.35
C GLU A 26 -4.23 -17.27 -17.43
N SER A 27 -3.34 -18.15 -16.92
CA SER A 27 -3.75 -19.19 -15.96
C SER A 27 -4.19 -18.60 -14.61
N ALA A 28 -5.09 -19.31 -13.92
CA ALA A 28 -5.57 -18.92 -12.58
C ALA A 28 -4.42 -18.74 -11.57
N GLN A 29 -3.35 -19.54 -11.68
CA GLN A 29 -2.17 -19.46 -10.82
C GLN A 29 -1.40 -18.15 -11.05
N VAL A 30 -1.24 -17.74 -12.31
CA VAL A 30 -0.60 -16.46 -12.66
C VAL A 30 -1.45 -15.30 -12.14
N PHE A 31 -2.76 -15.34 -12.33
CA PHE A 31 -3.69 -14.35 -11.76
C PHE A 31 -3.57 -14.25 -10.25
N ALA A 32 -3.60 -15.38 -9.53
CA ALA A 32 -3.47 -15.39 -8.08
C ALA A 32 -2.14 -14.79 -7.61
N LYS A 33 -1.05 -14.98 -8.36
CA LYS A 33 0.24 -14.35 -8.07
C LYS A 33 0.20 -12.84 -8.32
N ILE A 34 -0.40 -12.39 -9.42
CA ILE A 34 -0.54 -10.96 -9.74
C ILE A 34 -1.40 -10.27 -8.68
N ILE A 35 -2.56 -10.82 -8.34
CA ILE A 35 -3.47 -10.27 -7.33
C ILE A 35 -2.76 -10.17 -5.98
N ARG A 36 -2.10 -11.25 -5.53
CA ARG A 36 -1.30 -11.21 -4.29
C ARG A 36 -0.13 -10.22 -4.37
N GLY A 37 0.44 -10.01 -5.55
CA GLY A 37 1.45 -8.98 -5.79
C GLY A 37 0.87 -7.58 -5.66
N HIS A 38 -0.35 -7.36 -6.13
CA HIS A 38 -1.05 -6.07 -6.06
C HIS A 38 -1.30 -5.64 -4.61
N TRP A 39 -1.59 -6.57 -3.70
CA TRP A 39 -1.70 -6.29 -2.25
C TRP A 39 -0.45 -5.63 -1.66
N LYS A 40 0.72 -5.79 -2.28
CA LYS A 40 1.91 -5.06 -1.84
C LYS A 40 1.78 -3.56 -2.04
N ILE A 41 1.04 -3.11 -3.06
CA ILE A 41 0.78 -1.68 -3.28
C ILE A 41 -0.05 -1.15 -2.11
N GLU A 42 -1.13 -1.82 -1.75
CA GLU A 42 -1.95 -1.44 -0.60
C GLU A 42 -1.13 -1.36 0.69
N ASN A 43 -0.40 -2.43 1.01
CA ASN A 43 0.34 -2.50 2.28
C ASN A 43 1.56 -1.55 2.32
N GLN A 44 2.22 -1.31 1.19
CA GLN A 44 3.46 -0.53 1.18
C GLN A 44 3.22 0.94 0.83
N LEU A 45 2.21 1.26 0.02
CA LEU A 45 1.90 2.64 -0.38
C LEU A 45 0.78 3.21 0.46
N HIS A 46 -0.41 2.61 0.42
CA HIS A 46 -1.62 3.17 1.05
C HIS A 46 -1.49 3.20 2.57
N TRP A 47 -1.16 2.07 3.21
CA TRP A 47 -1.00 2.04 4.66
C TRP A 47 0.02 3.08 5.18
N VAL A 48 1.13 3.29 4.44
CA VAL A 48 2.13 4.29 4.82
C VAL A 48 1.56 5.71 4.69
N LYS A 49 0.79 5.99 3.64
CA LYS A 49 0.13 7.29 3.47
C LYS A 49 -0.90 7.54 4.57
N ASP A 50 -1.74 6.56 4.85
CA ASP A 50 -2.84 6.69 5.80
C ASP A 50 -2.31 6.83 7.24
N VAL A 51 -1.27 6.07 7.61
CA VAL A 51 -0.78 6.00 8.99
C VAL A 51 0.44 6.87 9.26
N ILE A 52 1.43 6.91 8.37
CA ILE A 52 2.70 7.65 8.61
C ILE A 52 2.60 9.10 8.12
N PHE A 53 1.92 9.33 7.00
CA PHE A 53 1.62 10.68 6.50
C PHE A 53 0.28 11.23 6.99
N GLU A 54 -0.47 10.42 7.76
CA GLU A 54 -1.75 10.78 8.37
C GLU A 54 -2.77 11.32 7.36
N GLU A 55 -2.78 10.80 6.13
CA GLU A 55 -3.66 11.28 5.05
C GLU A 55 -5.14 11.16 5.43
N ASP A 56 -5.53 10.11 6.16
CA ASP A 56 -6.90 9.92 6.69
C ASP A 56 -7.33 10.99 7.71
N LYS A 57 -6.37 11.63 8.39
CA LYS A 57 -6.63 12.71 9.35
C LYS A 57 -6.53 14.09 8.72
N SER A 58 -6.21 14.18 7.43
CA SER A 58 -6.05 15.44 6.74
C SER A 58 -7.37 16.19 6.65
N GLU A 59 -7.38 17.45 7.09
CA GLU A 59 -8.54 18.35 6.97
C GLU A 59 -8.61 19.04 5.59
N ILE A 60 -7.75 18.64 4.65
CA ILE A 60 -7.74 19.17 3.28
C ILE A 60 -9.05 18.75 2.60
N SER A 61 -9.94 19.73 2.41
CA SER A 61 -11.24 19.54 1.75
C SER A 61 -11.24 19.94 0.27
N ASP A 62 -10.21 20.67 -0.18
CA ASP A 62 -10.04 21.02 -1.59
C ASP A 62 -9.47 19.84 -2.39
N PHE A 63 -10.14 19.52 -3.50
CA PHE A 63 -9.79 18.37 -4.34
C PHE A 63 -8.39 18.48 -4.94
N GLN A 64 -8.00 19.68 -5.41
CA GLN A 64 -6.70 19.87 -6.04
C GLN A 64 -5.58 19.79 -5.00
N ALA A 65 -5.79 20.39 -3.83
CA ALA A 65 -4.86 20.29 -2.71
C ALA A 65 -4.68 18.85 -2.24
N ALA A 66 -5.77 18.06 -2.11
CA ALA A 66 -5.68 16.65 -1.73
C ALA A 66 -4.91 15.81 -2.77
N SER A 67 -5.19 16.03 -4.06
CA SER A 67 -4.47 15.36 -5.15
C SER A 67 -2.99 15.71 -5.17
N ASN A 68 -2.67 17.01 -5.04
CA ASN A 68 -1.29 17.49 -4.98
C ASN A 68 -0.55 16.89 -3.78
N TRP A 69 -1.20 16.84 -2.61
CA TRP A 69 -0.65 16.22 -1.41
C TRP A 69 -0.32 14.75 -1.63
N SER A 70 -1.26 13.98 -2.20
CA SER A 70 -1.06 12.55 -2.44
C SER A 70 0.08 12.28 -3.45
N ILE A 71 0.28 13.18 -4.42
CA ILE A 71 1.43 13.11 -5.33
C ILE A 71 2.74 13.38 -4.58
N LEU A 72 2.80 14.43 -3.76
CA LEU A 72 4.00 14.78 -2.99
C LEU A 72 4.40 13.68 -2.01
N THR A 73 3.44 13.09 -1.28
CA THR A 73 3.73 11.97 -0.36
C THR A 73 4.23 10.73 -1.12
N THR A 74 3.70 10.47 -2.32
CA THR A 74 4.21 9.40 -3.19
C THR A 74 5.65 9.64 -3.63
N ILE A 75 5.97 10.87 -4.03
CA ILE A 75 7.34 11.25 -4.43
C ILE A 75 8.30 11.08 -3.25
N GLY A 76 7.94 11.61 -2.07
CA GLY A 76 8.74 11.47 -0.85
C GLY A 76 8.96 10.02 -0.45
N LEU A 77 7.92 9.19 -0.50
CA LEU A 77 8.02 7.75 -0.23
C LEU A 77 8.98 7.04 -1.18
N ASN A 78 8.88 7.32 -2.47
CA ASN A 78 9.76 6.72 -3.48
C ASN A 78 11.21 7.19 -3.32
N LEU A 79 11.41 8.45 -2.95
CA LEU A 79 12.74 8.98 -2.62
C LEU A 79 13.35 8.23 -1.43
N PHE A 80 12.62 8.07 -0.32
CA PHE A 80 13.14 7.35 0.85
C PHE A 80 13.50 5.90 0.51
N ARG A 81 12.67 5.22 -0.28
CA ARG A 81 12.98 3.87 -0.78
C ARG A 81 14.21 3.84 -1.68
N GLY A 82 14.35 4.82 -2.57
CA GLY A 82 15.52 4.96 -3.44
C GLY A 82 16.81 5.19 -2.66
N LEU A 83 16.73 5.89 -1.52
CA LEU A 83 17.85 6.09 -0.59
C LEU A 83 18.13 4.87 0.31
N GLY A 84 17.33 3.80 0.21
CA GLY A 84 17.51 2.56 0.96
C GLY A 84 16.86 2.53 2.35
N PHE A 85 16.00 3.50 2.68
CA PHE A 85 15.27 3.48 3.94
C PHE A 85 14.18 2.40 3.92
N LEU A 86 14.30 1.44 4.85
CA LEU A 86 13.25 0.45 5.10
C LEU A 86 12.13 1.04 5.99
N SER A 87 12.50 1.94 6.90
CA SER A 87 11.58 2.67 7.76
C SER A 87 11.37 4.08 7.22
N ILE A 88 10.12 4.40 6.86
CA ILE A 88 9.77 5.73 6.34
C ILE A 88 9.87 6.79 7.42
N THR A 89 9.54 6.45 8.67
CA THR A 89 9.73 7.35 9.82
C THR A 89 11.21 7.67 10.06
N GLU A 90 12.11 6.70 9.82
CA GLU A 90 13.56 6.95 9.88
C GLU A 90 14.02 7.87 8.75
N GLY A 91 13.52 7.65 7.53
CA GLY A 91 13.76 8.55 6.39
C GLY A 91 13.28 9.98 6.66
N GLN A 92 12.11 10.15 7.28
CA GLN A 92 11.58 11.46 7.69
C GLN A 92 12.49 12.15 8.72
N ARG A 93 12.94 11.43 9.75
CA ARG A 93 13.88 11.97 10.76
C ARG A 93 15.22 12.35 10.14
N TRP A 94 15.78 11.47 9.30
CA TRP A 94 17.01 11.72 8.56
C TRP A 94 16.93 13.00 7.73
N LEU A 95 15.79 13.21 7.05
CA LEU A 95 15.56 14.41 6.26
C LEU A 95 15.39 15.66 7.13
N ALA A 96 14.67 15.54 8.24
CA ALA A 96 14.46 16.64 9.18
C ALA A 96 15.78 17.14 9.81
N GLU A 97 16.72 16.23 10.06
CA GLU A 97 18.05 16.55 10.56
C GLU A 97 19.00 17.11 9.48
N ARG A 98 18.67 16.92 8.19
CA ARG A 98 19.53 17.21 7.03
C ARG A 98 18.77 17.91 5.92
N TRP A 99 17.96 18.90 6.27
CA TRP A 99 17.07 19.60 5.35
C TRP A 99 17.82 20.21 4.15
N GLU A 100 19.09 20.57 4.32
CA GLU A 100 19.96 21.09 3.25
C GLU A 100 20.15 20.09 2.09
N LYS A 101 19.97 18.79 2.33
CA LYS A 101 20.04 17.76 1.28
C LYS A 101 18.89 17.85 0.29
N LEU A 102 17.77 18.48 0.65
CA LEU A 102 16.67 18.75 -0.28
C LEU A 102 17.09 19.68 -1.42
N ILE A 103 17.96 20.65 -1.13
CA ILE A 103 18.44 21.61 -2.13
C ILE A 103 19.28 20.88 -3.18
N VAL A 104 20.13 19.96 -2.76
CA VAL A 104 21.00 19.16 -3.65
C VAL A 104 20.18 18.22 -4.54
N LEU A 105 19.03 17.72 -4.07
CA LEU A 105 18.13 16.89 -4.87
C LEU A 105 17.38 17.67 -5.96
N SER A 106 17.39 19.01 -5.91
CA SER A 106 16.69 19.88 -6.86
C SER A 106 17.57 20.42 -7.99
N THR A 107 18.88 20.21 -7.91
CA THR A 107 19.91 20.60 -8.90
C THR A 107 20.43 19.39 -9.66
#